data_AF-A0A533WN43-F1
#
_entry.id   AF-A0A533WN43-F1
#
_cell.length_a   1.000
_cell.length_b   1.000
_cell.length_c   1.000
_cell.angle_alpha   90.00
_cell.angle_beta   90.00
_cell.angle_gamma   90.00
#
_symmetry.space_group_name_H-M   'P 1'
#
loop_
_entity.id
_entity.type
_entity.pdbx_description
1 polymer ?
#
loop_
_entity_poly.entity_id
_entity_poly.type
_entity_poly.pdbx_seq_one_letter_code
_entity_poly.pdbx_strand_id
1 'polypeptide(L)'
;MRARMYNSMNAENWFYEQIEKTQIVVMAGGKAKRMAIDIPKCLLEISGKKLIDMCIESLTKEGFRDFVFLLGHKHETVAEYIGNCRYNISSRFSIDPPRVSGWGKGKAFKYALVNEKIDGSKRSIVVFPDDIILEEKIFSKFLLNHVEAIQKHSVSASVLLVPGAEYPYAVADVDSGGLVHEFTEKPFLNKPTSAGVYI
;
A
#
# COMPACT_ATOMS: atom_id res chain seq x y z
N MET A 1 -15.60 -6.76 -42.78
CA MET A 1 -14.56 -7.63 -42.17
C MET A 1 -13.23 -6.86 -42.07
N ARG A 2 -13.16 -5.83 -41.20
CA ARG A 2 -11.95 -4.99 -41.00
C ARG A 2 -12.03 -4.13 -39.72
N ALA A 3 -12.65 -4.63 -38.64
CA ALA A 3 -12.93 -3.85 -37.42
C ALA A 3 -12.59 -4.58 -36.11
N ARG A 4 -11.72 -5.61 -36.14
CA ARG A 4 -11.36 -6.38 -34.93
C ARG A 4 -9.85 -6.50 -34.65
N MET A 5 -9.01 -5.74 -35.36
CA MET A 5 -7.56 -5.64 -35.09
C MET A 5 -7.09 -4.21 -34.76
N TYR A 6 -8.03 -3.28 -34.53
CA TYR A 6 -7.74 -2.00 -33.90
C TYR A 6 -7.93 -2.17 -32.38
N ASN A 7 -6.94 -1.73 -31.60
CA ASN A 7 -6.99 -1.45 -30.15
C ASN A 7 -6.58 -2.49 -29.09
N SER A 8 -5.77 -3.51 -29.38
CA SER A 8 -5.01 -4.18 -28.29
C SER A 8 -3.70 -3.42 -27.96
N MET A 9 -2.89 -3.17 -28.99
CA MET A 9 -1.58 -2.52 -28.83
C MET A 9 -1.67 -1.07 -28.31
N ASN A 10 -2.74 -0.34 -28.67
CA ASN A 10 -3.00 1.00 -28.12
C ASN A 10 -3.43 0.96 -26.65
N ALA A 11 -4.19 -0.05 -26.24
CA ALA A 11 -4.65 -0.20 -24.86
C ALA A 11 -3.49 -0.63 -23.95
N GLU A 12 -2.63 -1.55 -24.41
CA GLU A 12 -1.42 -1.94 -23.71
C GLU A 12 -0.45 -0.76 -23.56
N ASN A 13 -0.17 -0.03 -24.64
CA ASN A 13 0.69 1.16 -24.58
C ASN A 13 0.14 2.22 -23.61
N TRP A 14 -1.17 2.47 -23.65
CA TRP A 14 -1.81 3.41 -22.75
C TRP A 14 -1.72 2.97 -21.28
N PHE A 15 -1.85 1.67 -21.00
CA PHE A 15 -1.70 1.12 -19.66
C PHE A 15 -0.27 1.31 -19.13
N TYR A 16 0.75 1.00 -19.93
CA TYR A 16 2.15 1.21 -19.53
C TYR A 16 2.47 2.69 -19.31
N GLU A 17 1.91 3.59 -20.13
CA GLU A 17 2.00 5.04 -19.90
C GLU A 17 1.40 5.43 -18.54
N GLN A 18 0.29 4.81 -18.13
CA GLN A 18 -0.28 5.06 -16.80
C GLN A 18 0.63 4.57 -15.68
N ILE A 19 1.33 3.44 -15.86
CA ILE A 19 2.33 2.94 -14.92
C ILE A 19 3.52 3.90 -14.83
N GLU A 20 4.08 4.36 -15.95
CA GLU A 20 5.25 5.26 -15.97
C GLU A 20 5.00 6.59 -15.25
N LYS A 21 3.76 7.08 -15.33
CA LYS A 21 3.26 8.28 -14.64
C LYS A 21 2.90 8.03 -13.16
N THR A 22 3.20 6.84 -12.63
CA THR A 22 2.88 6.43 -11.26
C THR A 22 4.12 5.90 -10.56
N GLN A 23 4.40 6.42 -9.37
CA GLN A 23 5.41 5.88 -8.48
C GLN A 23 4.75 5.12 -7.32
N ILE A 24 5.46 4.14 -6.78
CA ILE A 24 5.08 3.42 -5.57
C ILE A 24 5.73 4.09 -4.37
N VAL A 25 4.95 4.42 -3.36
CA VAL A 25 5.45 4.93 -2.08
C VAL A 25 5.27 3.84 -1.01
N VAL A 26 6.38 3.24 -0.59
CA VAL A 26 6.40 2.16 0.39
C VAL A 26 6.67 2.74 1.78
N MET A 27 5.70 2.63 2.67
CA MET A 27 5.77 3.10 4.05
C MET A 27 6.43 2.04 4.95
N ALA A 28 7.76 2.10 5.09
CA ALA A 28 8.56 1.08 5.78
C ALA A 28 9.27 1.58 7.06
N GLY A 29 8.94 2.78 7.56
CA GLY A 29 9.56 3.35 8.77
C GLY A 29 9.03 2.85 10.12
N GLY A 30 8.02 1.97 10.11
CA GLY A 30 7.30 1.53 11.31
C GLY A 30 8.13 0.67 12.27
N LYS A 31 8.07 1.01 13.56
CA LYS A 31 8.60 0.17 14.65
C LYS A 31 7.67 -1.01 14.95
N ALA A 32 8.21 -2.20 15.16
CA ALA A 32 7.48 -3.39 15.59
C ALA A 32 7.06 -3.36 17.08
N LYS A 33 6.62 -2.20 17.60
CA LYS A 33 6.37 -1.97 19.04
C LYS A 33 5.39 -2.97 19.66
N ARG A 34 4.33 -3.33 18.94
CA ARG A 34 3.31 -4.30 19.39
C ARG A 34 3.87 -5.71 19.60
N MET A 35 4.99 -6.03 18.95
CA MET A 35 5.66 -7.33 19.05
C MET A 35 6.87 -7.30 19.99
N ALA A 36 7.23 -6.13 20.54
CA ALA A 36 8.40 -5.97 21.43
C ALA A 36 9.73 -6.51 20.87
N ILE A 37 9.86 -6.60 19.54
CA ILE A 37 11.06 -7.06 18.83
C ILE A 37 11.82 -5.87 18.24
N ASP A 38 13.15 -5.97 18.20
CA ASP A 38 14.03 -4.95 17.64
C ASP A 38 14.43 -5.24 16.18
N ILE A 39 13.49 -5.78 15.40
CA ILE A 39 13.62 -5.97 13.96
C ILE A 39 12.67 -4.97 13.27
N PRO A 40 13.10 -4.26 12.21
CA PRO A 40 12.21 -3.40 11.44
C PRO A 40 10.99 -4.18 10.95
N LYS A 41 9.79 -3.63 11.11
CA LYS A 41 8.56 -4.40 10.84
C LYS A 41 8.52 -4.93 9.40
N CYS A 42 8.99 -4.14 8.43
CA CYS A 42 9.04 -4.53 7.03
C CYS A 42 10.02 -5.69 6.72
N LEU A 43 10.96 -5.98 7.62
CA LEU A 43 11.93 -7.07 7.48
C LEU A 43 11.51 -8.34 8.24
N LEU A 44 10.31 -8.38 8.80
CA LEU A 44 9.79 -9.61 9.39
C LEU A 44 9.51 -10.64 8.31
N GLU A 45 9.71 -11.89 8.66
CA GLU A 45 9.61 -13.03 7.77
C GLU A 45 8.33 -13.80 8.03
N ILE A 46 7.64 -14.16 6.96
CA ILE A 46 6.48 -15.06 6.96
C ILE A 46 6.75 -16.12 5.90
N SER A 47 6.75 -17.39 6.31
CA SER A 47 6.97 -18.53 5.42
C SER A 47 8.24 -18.42 4.56
N GLY A 48 9.37 -18.01 5.18
CA GLY A 48 10.66 -17.89 4.49
C GLY A 48 10.84 -16.62 3.66
N LYS A 49 9.90 -15.68 3.70
CA LYS A 49 9.94 -14.46 2.88
C LYS A 49 9.67 -13.21 3.69
N LYS A 50 10.44 -12.14 3.46
CA LYS A 50 10.24 -10.89 4.20
C LYS A 50 9.03 -10.13 3.65
N LEU A 51 8.34 -9.43 4.54
CA LEU A 51 7.16 -8.61 4.20
C LEU A 51 7.46 -7.62 3.07
N ILE A 52 8.63 -6.95 3.12
CA ILE A 52 9.03 -6.02 2.07
C ILE A 52 9.26 -6.70 0.72
N ASP A 53 9.71 -7.96 0.72
CA ASP A 53 9.91 -8.72 -0.52
C ASP A 53 8.57 -9.09 -1.13
N MET A 54 7.61 -9.53 -0.30
CA MET A 54 6.25 -9.84 -0.75
C MET A 54 5.60 -8.62 -1.40
N CYS A 55 5.74 -7.45 -0.77
CA CYS A 55 5.21 -6.19 -1.28
C CYS A 55 5.84 -5.78 -2.61
N ILE A 56 7.19 -5.74 -2.68
CA ILE A 56 7.90 -5.34 -3.92
C ILE A 56 7.62 -6.33 -5.05
N GLU A 57 7.62 -7.63 -4.78
CA GLU A 57 7.35 -8.63 -5.81
C GLU A 57 5.92 -8.56 -6.33
N SER A 58 4.92 -8.31 -5.49
CA SER A 58 3.54 -8.17 -5.94
C SER A 58 3.39 -7.01 -6.92
N LEU A 59 4.02 -5.87 -6.62
CA LEU A 59 3.98 -4.69 -7.48
C LEU A 59 4.83 -4.86 -8.74
N THR A 60 6.00 -5.50 -8.64
CA THR A 60 6.87 -5.70 -9.81
C THR A 60 6.30 -6.74 -10.79
N LYS A 61 5.55 -7.74 -10.31
CA LYS A 61 4.77 -8.65 -11.18
C LYS A 61 3.73 -7.93 -12.03
N GLU A 62 3.25 -6.77 -11.57
CA GLU A 62 2.29 -5.93 -12.28
C GLU A 62 2.94 -4.84 -13.15
N GLY A 63 4.28 -4.79 -13.20
CA GLY A 63 5.02 -3.86 -14.06
C GLY A 63 5.46 -2.56 -13.39
N PHE A 64 5.14 -2.33 -12.11
CA PHE A 64 5.63 -1.15 -11.39
C PHE A 64 7.14 -1.26 -11.12
N ARG A 65 7.89 -0.20 -11.40
CA ARG A 65 9.36 -0.17 -11.29
C ARG A 65 9.92 1.06 -10.59
N ASP A 66 9.11 2.10 -10.37
CA ASP A 66 9.53 3.35 -9.76
C ASP A 66 9.10 3.41 -8.28
N PHE A 67 10.04 3.24 -7.34
CA PHE A 67 9.77 3.10 -5.91
C PHE A 67 10.42 4.21 -5.08
N VAL A 68 9.67 4.67 -4.09
CA VAL A 68 10.13 5.56 -3.02
C VAL A 68 9.87 4.87 -1.69
N PHE A 69 10.93 4.59 -0.94
CA PHE A 69 10.85 3.97 0.38
C PHE A 69 10.95 5.05 1.46
N LEU A 70 9.89 5.17 2.25
CA LEU A 70 9.84 6.02 3.44
C LEU A 70 10.34 5.21 4.63
N LEU A 71 11.57 5.47 5.06
CA LEU A 71 12.29 4.71 6.08
C LEU A 71 12.40 5.49 7.40
N GLY A 72 12.60 4.75 8.48
CA GLY A 72 12.68 5.29 9.84
C GLY A 72 13.55 4.43 10.75
N HIS A 73 12.95 3.63 11.63
CA HIS A 73 13.72 2.78 12.56
C HIS A 73 14.65 1.81 11.84
N LYS A 74 15.95 1.85 12.18
CA LYS A 74 17.03 1.08 11.53
C LYS A 74 16.98 1.17 10.00
N HIS A 75 16.73 2.37 9.48
CA HIS A 75 16.68 2.64 8.05
C HIS A 75 17.90 2.16 7.28
N GLU A 76 19.10 2.19 7.87
CA GLU A 76 20.34 1.71 7.26
C GLU A 76 20.22 0.22 6.90
N THR A 77 19.76 -0.60 7.85
CA THR A 77 19.53 -2.04 7.64
C THR A 77 18.48 -2.30 6.56
N VAL A 78 17.41 -1.50 6.54
CA VAL A 78 16.33 -1.64 5.54
C VAL A 78 16.83 -1.22 4.15
N ALA A 79 17.55 -0.10 4.07
CA ALA A 79 18.12 0.43 2.83
C ALA A 79 19.18 -0.53 2.25
N GLU A 80 20.08 -1.06 3.09
CA GLU A 80 21.07 -2.07 2.70
C GLU A 80 20.39 -3.33 2.16
N TYR A 81 19.33 -3.79 2.84
CA TYR A 81 18.60 -4.97 2.40
C TYR A 81 17.88 -4.78 1.06
N ILE A 82 17.31 -3.60 0.81
CA ILE A 82 16.69 -3.26 -0.48
C ILE A 82 17.77 -3.05 -1.55
N GLY A 83 18.89 -2.43 -1.18
CA GLY A 83 19.91 -1.81 -2.04
C GLY A 83 20.79 -2.73 -2.88
N ASN A 84 20.44 -4.00 -3.05
CA ASN A 84 21.24 -4.99 -3.77
C ASN A 84 20.54 -5.48 -5.04
N CYS A 85 20.22 -4.60 -6.00
CA CYS A 85 19.73 -4.88 -7.38
C CYS A 85 18.66 -5.98 -7.59
N ARG A 86 18.08 -6.54 -6.53
CA ARG A 86 17.38 -7.83 -6.52
C ARG A 86 16.01 -7.80 -7.19
N TYR A 87 15.48 -6.60 -7.41
CA TYR A 87 14.14 -6.39 -7.92
C TYR A 87 14.06 -5.69 -9.27
N ASN A 88 15.21 -5.29 -9.83
CA ASN A 88 15.24 -4.47 -11.04
C ASN A 88 14.30 -3.25 -10.94
N ILE A 89 14.35 -2.52 -9.82
CA ILE A 89 13.55 -1.31 -9.57
C ILE A 89 14.45 -0.08 -9.47
N SER A 90 13.89 1.08 -9.81
CA SER A 90 14.42 2.37 -9.35
C SER A 90 13.96 2.58 -7.91
N SER A 91 14.91 2.80 -7.00
CA SER A 91 14.63 3.00 -5.58
C SER A 91 15.18 4.33 -5.08
N ARG A 92 14.30 5.17 -4.55
CA ARG A 92 14.65 6.35 -3.75
C ARG A 92 14.34 6.11 -2.28
N PHE A 93 15.14 6.68 -1.40
CA PHE A 93 14.95 6.57 0.04
C PHE A 93 14.72 7.96 0.63
N SER A 94 13.63 8.10 1.39
CA SER A 94 13.38 9.26 2.24
C SER A 94 13.42 8.79 3.68
N ILE A 95 14.29 9.39 4.49
CA ILE A 95 14.58 8.97 5.84
C ILE A 95 13.93 9.96 6.79
N ASP A 96 13.04 9.50 7.66
CA ASP A 96 12.47 10.31 8.71
C ASP A 96 13.59 10.95 9.56
N PRO A 97 13.57 12.28 9.78
CA PRO A 97 14.64 12.94 10.50
C PRO A 97 14.83 12.38 11.91
N PRO A 98 16.08 12.09 12.31
CA PRO A 98 16.36 11.52 13.61
C PRO A 98 15.95 12.50 14.71
N ARG A 99 15.30 11.97 15.77
CA ARG A 99 14.98 12.63 17.06
C ARG A 99 13.63 13.36 17.19
N VAL A 100 12.73 13.30 16.21
CA VAL A 100 11.36 13.80 16.43
C VAL A 100 10.43 12.63 16.74
N SER A 101 9.88 12.62 17.95
CA SER A 101 8.84 11.67 18.34
C SER A 101 7.53 12.02 17.60
N GLY A 102 6.78 10.99 17.19
CA GLY A 102 5.48 11.21 16.54
C GLY A 102 5.56 11.64 15.07
N TRP A 103 6.60 11.23 14.34
CA TRP A 103 6.58 11.20 12.87
C TRP A 103 5.56 10.14 12.42
N GLY A 104 4.30 10.54 12.29
CA GLY A 104 3.24 9.68 11.78
C GLY A 104 3.33 9.53 10.26
N LYS A 105 2.59 8.56 9.70
CA LYS A 105 2.54 8.24 8.26
C LYS A 105 2.41 9.49 7.38
N GLY A 106 1.48 10.39 7.70
CA GLY A 106 1.27 11.62 6.93
C GLY A 106 2.44 12.61 6.95
N LYS A 107 3.18 12.71 8.07
CA LYS A 107 4.37 13.56 8.16
C LYS A 107 5.53 12.99 7.35
N ALA A 108 5.70 11.67 7.33
CA ALA A 108 6.72 11.00 6.52
C ALA A 108 6.46 11.24 5.03
N PHE A 109 5.21 11.08 4.59
CA PHE A 109 4.80 11.37 3.21
C PHE A 109 5.04 12.84 2.83
N LYS A 110 4.56 13.78 3.67
CA LYS A 110 4.76 15.22 3.44
C LYS A 110 6.26 15.57 3.37
N TYR A 111 7.07 15.01 4.27
CA TYR A 111 8.51 15.25 4.27
C TYR A 111 9.16 14.76 2.97
N ALA A 112 8.73 13.60 2.47
CA ALA A 112 9.25 13.06 1.22
C ALA A 112 8.82 13.82 -0.04
N LEU A 113 7.67 14.50 0.00
CA LEU A 113 7.30 15.48 -1.03
C LEU A 113 8.20 16.72 -0.94
N VAL A 114 8.38 17.27 0.26
CA VAL A 114 9.16 18.51 0.47
C VAL A 114 10.65 18.32 0.15
N ASN A 115 11.20 17.13 0.40
CA ASN A 115 12.59 16.81 0.07
C ASN A 115 12.77 16.16 -1.32
N GLU A 116 11.72 16.21 -2.16
CA GLU A 116 11.72 15.79 -3.56
C GLU A 116 12.07 14.31 -3.80
N LYS A 117 11.94 13.45 -2.78
CA LYS A 117 12.04 11.99 -2.96
C LYS A 117 10.79 11.41 -3.60
N ILE A 118 9.63 11.97 -3.27
CA ILE A 118 8.38 11.76 -4.00
C ILE A 118 8.26 12.85 -5.06
N ASP A 119 8.13 12.43 -6.31
CA ASP A 119 7.88 13.34 -7.42
C ASP A 119 6.42 13.82 -7.40
N GLY A 120 6.19 15.09 -7.06
CA GLY A 120 4.85 15.67 -6.98
C GLY A 120 4.09 15.76 -8.32
N SER A 121 4.76 15.52 -9.45
CA SER A 121 4.14 15.49 -10.77
C SER A 121 3.55 14.11 -11.13
N LYS A 122 3.88 13.07 -10.35
CA LYS A 122 3.41 11.69 -10.56
C LYS A 122 2.34 11.30 -9.56
N ARG A 123 1.48 10.35 -9.96
CA ARG A 123 0.58 9.65 -9.04
C ARG A 123 1.40 8.80 -8.07
N SER A 124 0.90 8.61 -6.85
CA SER A 124 1.60 7.85 -5.81
C SER A 124 0.71 6.75 -5.24
N ILE A 125 0.96 5.50 -5.63
CA ILE A 125 0.32 4.37 -4.93
C ILE A 125 1.06 4.16 -3.62
N VAL A 126 0.39 4.40 -2.49
CA VAL A 126 0.92 4.22 -1.15
C VAL A 126 0.58 2.83 -0.63
N VAL A 127 1.60 2.08 -0.21
CA VAL A 127 1.47 0.72 0.33
C VAL A 127 2.24 0.56 1.64
N PHE A 128 1.83 -0.45 2.42
CA PHE A 128 2.51 -0.86 3.65
C PHE A 128 2.95 -2.32 3.50
N PRO A 129 4.24 -2.65 3.69
CA PRO A 129 4.71 -4.04 3.58
C PRO A 129 3.98 -5.03 4.49
N ASP A 130 3.48 -4.56 5.63
CA ASP A 130 2.75 -5.33 6.63
C ASP A 130 1.25 -5.50 6.35
N ASP A 131 0.71 -4.81 5.33
CA ASP A 131 -0.65 -5.00 4.84
C ASP A 131 -0.58 -5.95 3.61
N ILE A 132 -0.60 -7.26 3.87
CA ILE A 132 -0.37 -8.28 2.84
C ILE A 132 -1.56 -8.33 1.89
N ILE A 133 -1.29 -8.02 0.62
CA ILE A 133 -2.26 -8.13 -0.47
C ILE A 133 -1.90 -9.34 -1.33
N LEU A 134 -2.85 -10.26 -1.48
CA LEU A 134 -2.65 -11.53 -2.21
C LEU A 134 -3.41 -11.56 -3.55
N GLU A 135 -4.30 -10.61 -3.80
CA GLU A 135 -5.06 -10.54 -5.05
C GLU A 135 -4.15 -10.10 -6.20
N GLU A 136 -4.10 -10.90 -7.27
CA GLU A 136 -3.33 -10.56 -8.46
C GLU A 136 -3.96 -9.40 -9.23
N LYS A 137 -3.11 -8.53 -9.82
CA LYS A 137 -3.53 -7.41 -10.69
C LYS A 137 -4.32 -6.32 -9.97
N ILE A 138 -4.42 -6.38 -8.65
CA ILE A 138 -5.22 -5.44 -7.85
C ILE A 138 -4.67 -4.01 -7.95
N PHE A 139 -3.35 -3.83 -7.99
CA PHE A 139 -2.75 -2.49 -8.07
C PHE A 139 -3.00 -1.85 -9.44
N SER A 140 -2.90 -2.63 -10.50
CA SER A 140 -3.20 -2.23 -11.89
C SER A 140 -4.66 -1.88 -12.04
N LYS A 141 -5.56 -2.72 -11.53
CA LYS A 141 -7.01 -2.46 -11.54
C LYS A 141 -7.34 -1.20 -10.73
N PHE A 142 -6.74 -1.04 -9.56
CA PHE A 142 -6.93 0.13 -8.71
C PHE A 142 -6.45 1.41 -9.39
N LEU A 143 -5.28 1.36 -10.06
CA LEU A 143 -4.75 2.46 -10.86
C LEU A 143 -5.72 2.89 -11.96
N LEU A 144 -6.23 1.93 -12.72
CA LEU A 144 -7.14 2.18 -13.83
C LEU A 144 -8.45 2.78 -13.37
N ASN A 145 -9.03 2.24 -12.29
CA ASN A 145 -10.24 2.78 -11.68
C ASN A 145 -10.04 4.22 -11.20
N HIS A 146 -8.87 4.53 -10.63
CA HIS A 146 -8.54 5.90 -10.21
C HIS A 146 -8.43 6.85 -11.41
N VAL A 147 -7.75 6.45 -12.49
CA VAL A 147 -7.64 7.25 -13.71
C VAL A 147 -9.02 7.53 -14.32
N GLU A 148 -9.89 6.53 -14.35
CA GLU A 148 -11.28 6.70 -14.80
C GLU A 148 -12.07 7.64 -13.88
N ALA A 149 -11.89 7.52 -12.56
CA ALA A 149 -12.54 8.38 -11.58
C ALA A 149 -12.08 9.85 -11.68
N ILE A 150 -10.81 10.11 -11.99
CA ILE A 150 -10.32 11.47 -12.26
C ILE A 150 -11.09 12.07 -13.45
N GLN A 151 -11.23 11.31 -14.54
CA GLN A 151 -11.90 11.78 -15.76
C GLN A 151 -13.39 12.05 -15.55
N LYS A 152 -14.06 11.19 -14.78
CA LYS A 152 -15.52 11.26 -14.57
C LYS A 152 -15.94 12.20 -13.45
N HIS A 153 -15.12 12.31 -12.40
CA HIS A 153 -15.52 12.90 -11.13
C HIS A 153 -14.51 13.89 -10.56
N SER A 154 -13.36 14.11 -11.24
CA SER A 154 -12.32 15.04 -10.79
C SER A 154 -11.82 14.77 -9.35
N VAL A 155 -11.73 13.49 -8.98
CA VAL A 155 -11.23 13.08 -7.66
C VAL A 155 -9.74 13.37 -7.50
N SER A 156 -9.32 13.71 -6.28
CA SER A 156 -7.89 13.92 -5.97
C SER A 156 -7.19 12.68 -5.41
N ALA A 157 -7.94 11.68 -4.95
CA ALA A 157 -7.41 10.47 -4.33
C ALA A 157 -8.39 9.31 -4.45
N SER A 158 -7.90 8.08 -4.29
CA SER A 158 -8.75 6.89 -4.14
C SER A 158 -8.21 5.97 -3.04
N VAL A 159 -9.10 5.16 -2.46
CA VAL A 159 -8.77 4.23 -1.37
C VAL A 159 -9.24 2.84 -1.75
N LEU A 160 -8.37 1.84 -1.59
CA LEU A 160 -8.75 0.44 -1.78
C LEU A 160 -9.48 -0.07 -0.54
N LEU A 161 -10.68 -0.60 -0.74
CA LEU A 161 -11.54 -1.10 0.33
C LEU A 161 -11.80 -2.60 0.16
N VAL A 162 -11.83 -3.32 1.27
CA VAL A 162 -12.46 -4.65 1.36
C VAL A 162 -13.92 -4.51 1.81
N PRO A 163 -14.81 -5.47 1.50
CA PRO A 163 -16.23 -5.38 1.84
C PRO A 163 -16.51 -5.24 3.34
N GLY A 164 -15.62 -5.78 4.17
CA GLY A 164 -15.78 -5.82 5.62
C GLY A 164 -14.58 -6.45 6.31
N ALA A 165 -14.70 -6.60 7.62
CA ALA A 165 -13.71 -7.26 8.45
C ALA A 165 -14.40 -8.08 9.55
N GLU A 166 -13.75 -9.15 9.99
CA GLU A 166 -14.16 -9.86 11.18
C GLU A 166 -13.88 -9.00 12.41
N TYR A 167 -14.89 -8.77 13.23
CA TYR A 167 -14.69 -8.15 14.52
C TYR A 167 -14.02 -9.16 15.45
N PRO A 168 -12.90 -8.83 16.11
CA PRO A 168 -12.10 -9.83 16.82
C PRO A 168 -12.71 -10.27 18.16
N TYR A 169 -13.86 -9.73 18.54
CA TYR A 169 -14.54 -9.97 19.81
C TYR A 169 -15.95 -10.52 19.58
N ALA A 170 -16.45 -11.28 20.56
CA ALA A 170 -17.86 -11.60 20.63
C ALA A 170 -18.70 -10.33 20.81
N VAL A 171 -19.86 -10.26 20.16
CA VAL A 171 -20.81 -9.16 20.30
C VAL A 171 -22.08 -9.70 20.93
N ALA A 172 -22.61 -8.97 21.91
CA ALA A 172 -23.89 -9.26 22.52
C ALA A 172 -24.99 -8.40 21.89
N ASP A 173 -26.14 -9.00 21.59
CA ASP A 173 -27.37 -8.26 21.34
C ASP A 173 -28.05 -7.96 22.67
N VAL A 174 -28.18 -6.67 22.99
CA VAL A 174 -28.65 -6.18 24.29
C VAL A 174 -29.80 -5.21 24.10
N ASP A 175 -30.93 -5.48 24.74
CA ASP A 175 -32.09 -4.59 24.66
C ASP A 175 -31.91 -3.30 25.49
N SER A 176 -32.90 -2.41 25.42
CA SER A 176 -32.89 -1.16 26.18
C SER A 176 -32.95 -1.34 27.71
N GLY A 177 -33.36 -2.52 28.19
CA GLY A 177 -33.39 -2.87 29.61
C GLY A 177 -32.09 -3.50 30.11
N GLY A 178 -31.12 -3.76 29.23
CA GLY A 178 -29.86 -4.42 29.57
C GLY A 178 -29.93 -5.95 29.56
N LEU A 179 -31.00 -6.55 29.04
CA LEU A 179 -31.10 -8.00 28.88
C LEU A 179 -30.36 -8.44 27.62
N VAL A 180 -29.53 -9.48 27.75
CA VAL A 180 -28.79 -10.06 26.61
C VAL A 180 -29.62 -11.16 25.95
N HIS A 181 -29.85 -11.06 24.64
CA HIS A 181 -30.60 -12.05 23.86
C HIS A 181 -29.70 -13.09 23.20
N GLU A 182 -28.58 -12.66 22.64
CA GLU A 182 -27.68 -13.51 21.86
C GLU A 182 -26.23 -13.03 21.99
N PHE A 183 -25.29 -13.98 21.85
CA PHE A 183 -23.90 -13.68 21.58
C PHE A 183 -23.52 -14.21 20.19
N THR A 184 -22.91 -13.36 19.37
CA THR A 184 -22.32 -13.76 18.09
C THR A 184 -20.79 -13.72 18.23
N GLU A 185 -20.14 -14.87 18.04
CA GLU A 185 -18.68 -14.97 18.06
C GLU A 185 -18.09 -14.41 16.76
N LYS A 186 -17.15 -13.47 16.87
CA LYS A 186 -16.40 -12.87 15.76
C LYS A 186 -17.24 -12.53 14.53
N PRO A 187 -18.30 -11.71 14.66
CA PRO A 187 -19.19 -11.42 13.56
C PRO A 187 -18.45 -10.69 12.43
N PHE A 188 -18.87 -10.96 11.20
CA PHE A 188 -18.40 -10.20 10.04
C PHE A 188 -19.11 -8.84 9.97
N LEU A 189 -18.35 -7.76 10.08
CA LEU A 189 -18.88 -6.41 9.93
C LEU A 189 -18.88 -6.03 8.45
N ASN A 190 -20.06 -6.02 7.84
CA ASN A 190 -20.25 -5.62 6.43
C ASN A 190 -20.17 -4.10 6.27
N LYS A 191 -18.99 -3.54 6.54
CA LYS A 191 -18.66 -2.12 6.40
C LYS A 191 -17.38 -1.99 5.58
N PRO A 192 -17.41 -1.28 4.44
CA PRO A 192 -16.21 -1.08 3.63
C PRO A 192 -15.04 -0.59 4.46
N THR A 193 -13.94 -1.36 4.46
CA THR A 193 -12.80 -1.14 5.35
C THR A 193 -11.54 -0.95 4.53
N SER A 194 -10.69 0.00 4.91
CA SER A 194 -9.43 0.26 4.18
C SER A 194 -8.53 -0.97 4.17
N ALA A 195 -8.05 -1.34 2.98
CA ALA A 195 -7.05 -2.38 2.78
C ALA A 195 -5.61 -1.88 2.99
N GLY A 196 -5.42 -0.59 3.35
CA GLY A 196 -4.10 0.00 3.50
C GLY A 196 -3.44 0.41 2.18
N VAL A 197 -4.19 0.52 1.08
CA VAL A 197 -3.67 0.98 -0.21
C VAL A 197 -4.39 2.26 -0.66
N TYR A 198 -3.61 3.26 -1.05
CA TYR A 198 -4.10 4.59 -1.40
C TYR A 198 -3.44 5.05 -2.69
N ILE A 199 -4.10 5.92 -3.46
CA ILE A 199 -3.53 6.60 -4.63
C ILE A 199 -3.91 8.07 -4.64
#